data_AF-A0A1Y6HMX6-F1
#
_entry.id   AF-A0A1Y6HMX6-F1
#
_cell.length_a   1.000
_cell.length_b   1.000
_cell.length_c   1.000
_cell.angle_alpha   90.00
_cell.angle_beta   90.00
_cell.angle_gamma   90.00
#
_symmetry.space_group_name_H-M   'P 1'
#
loop_
_entity.id
_entity.type
_entity.pdbx_description
1 polymer ?
#
loop_
_entity_poly.entity_id
_entity_poly.type
_entity_poly.pdbx_seq_one_letter_code
_entity_poly.pdbx_strand_id
1 'polypeptide(L)'
;MSETFEWISFPEGRARFSGGIRGFDELGHETFAVEIDQAEVFGELEPKWLEDDVHFSIHIISFGYLNRIEVGMPLPSFSTRSFTNDQLETVKVLVKKLIVAGLQFEDRPSSLMETKKSSFIGKVIFEQNWALVTSNDASSLHE
;
A
#
# COMPACT_ATOMS: atom_id res chain seq x y z
N MET A 1 8.84 -20.22 -7.35
CA MET A 1 8.03 -19.16 -6.72
C MET A 1 8.51 -17.86 -7.35
N SER A 2 7.59 -16.98 -7.74
CA SER A 2 7.94 -15.72 -8.39
C SER A 2 8.58 -14.79 -7.34
N GLU A 3 9.78 -14.25 -7.62
CA GLU A 3 10.49 -13.34 -6.71
C GLU A 3 9.71 -12.05 -6.43
N THR A 4 8.69 -11.78 -7.25
CA THR A 4 7.76 -10.64 -7.19
C THR A 4 7.09 -10.44 -5.84
N PHE A 5 6.85 -11.52 -5.09
CA PHE A 5 6.12 -11.47 -3.81
C PHE A 5 7.02 -11.69 -2.59
N GLU A 6 8.33 -11.74 -2.79
CA GLU A 6 9.32 -11.86 -1.73
C GLU A 6 9.61 -10.49 -1.08
N TRP A 7 10.14 -10.52 0.14
CA TRP A 7 10.54 -9.30 0.86
C TRP A 7 11.74 -8.61 0.20
N ILE A 8 11.59 -7.31 -0.06
CA ILE A 8 12.68 -6.44 -0.52
C ILE A 8 13.16 -5.60 0.66
N SER A 9 14.47 -5.61 0.91
CA SER A 9 15.09 -4.81 1.97
C SER A 9 15.58 -3.47 1.44
N PHE A 10 15.25 -2.40 2.15
CA PHE A 10 15.69 -1.02 1.92
C PHE A 10 16.33 -0.45 3.20
N PRO A 11 17.05 0.68 3.13
CA PRO A 11 17.62 1.32 4.33
C PRO A 11 16.58 1.65 5.42
N GLU A 12 15.35 1.98 5.02
CA GLU A 12 14.27 2.40 5.93
C GLU A 12 13.46 1.22 6.48
N GLY A 13 13.69 0.00 6.01
CA GLY A 13 12.89 -1.18 6.36
C GLY A 13 12.67 -2.10 5.16
N ARG A 14 11.68 -3.00 5.25
CA ARG A 14 11.36 -3.92 4.15
C ARG A 14 9.90 -3.85 3.74
N ALA A 15 9.67 -4.08 2.46
CA ALA A 15 8.34 -4.08 1.84
C ALA A 15 8.25 -5.18 0.79
N ARG A 16 7.03 -5.63 0.47
CA ARG A 16 6.77 -6.58 -0.60
C ARG A 16 5.41 -6.35 -1.25
N PHE A 17 5.25 -6.79 -2.49
CA PHE A 17 3.91 -7.10 -2.99
C PHE A 17 3.43 -8.36 -2.28
N SER A 18 2.18 -8.36 -1.86
CA SER A 18 1.55 -9.56 -1.29
C SER A 18 0.58 -10.23 -2.26
N GLY A 19 0.26 -9.58 -3.39
CA GLY A 19 -0.52 -10.11 -4.51
C GLY A 19 -2.03 -9.97 -4.33
N GLY A 20 -2.80 -10.36 -5.35
CA GLY A 20 -4.26 -10.29 -5.32
C GLY A 20 -4.89 -11.17 -4.24
N ILE A 21 -5.88 -10.64 -3.54
CA ILE A 21 -6.81 -11.41 -2.68
C ILE A 21 -8.25 -11.21 -3.14
N ARG A 22 -9.12 -12.11 -2.68
CA ARG A 22 -10.53 -11.76 -2.51
C ARG A 22 -10.71 -11.25 -1.09
N GLY A 23 -11.11 -9.99 -0.97
CA GLY A 23 -11.38 -9.35 0.32
C GLY A 23 -12.62 -9.92 0.98
N PHE A 24 -12.91 -9.43 2.18
CA PHE A 24 -14.13 -9.79 2.90
C PHE A 24 -15.41 -9.37 2.15
N ASP A 25 -15.32 -8.36 1.29
CA ASP A 25 -16.37 -7.90 0.39
C ASP A 25 -16.52 -8.73 -0.91
N GLU A 26 -15.71 -9.78 -1.05
CA GLU A 26 -15.58 -10.65 -2.23
C GLU A 26 -15.00 -9.96 -3.49
N LEU A 27 -14.51 -8.73 -3.38
CA LEU A 27 -13.84 -8.01 -4.46
C LEU A 27 -12.35 -8.37 -4.54
N GLY A 28 -11.76 -8.15 -5.72
CA GLY A 28 -10.34 -8.37 -5.94
C GLY A 28 -9.53 -7.16 -5.47
N HIS A 29 -8.62 -7.36 -4.51
CA HIS A 29 -7.72 -6.31 -4.03
C HIS A 29 -6.27 -6.67 -4.30
N GLU A 30 -5.53 -5.76 -4.91
CA GLU A 30 -4.09 -5.88 -5.02
C GLU A 30 -3.43 -5.34 -3.75
N THR A 31 -2.59 -6.17 -3.14
CA THR A 31 -2.09 -5.91 -1.79
C THR A 31 -0.57 -5.78 -1.77
N PHE A 32 -0.09 -4.95 -0.85
CA PHE A 32 1.32 -4.87 -0.46
C PHE A 32 1.45 -5.01 1.05
N ALA A 33 2.67 -5.28 1.51
CA ALA A 33 2.99 -5.33 2.92
C ALA A 33 4.27 -4.56 3.25
N VAL A 34 4.31 -3.98 4.43
CA VAL A 34 5.47 -3.30 5.02
C VAL A 34 5.71 -3.87 6.40
N GLU A 35 6.97 -4.09 6.77
CA GLU A 35 7.31 -4.43 8.14
C GLU A 35 7.43 -3.16 9.00
N ILE A 36 6.65 -3.08 10.09
CA ILE A 36 6.68 -1.99 11.06
C ILE A 36 6.64 -2.58 12.45
N ASP A 37 7.62 -2.25 13.29
CA ASP A 37 7.73 -2.78 14.66
C ASP A 37 7.66 -4.32 14.72
N GLN A 38 8.34 -4.99 13.78
CA GLN A 38 8.35 -6.46 13.61
C GLN A 38 7.00 -7.07 13.22
N ALA A 39 5.99 -6.26 12.90
CA ALA A 39 4.71 -6.71 12.37
C ALA A 39 4.65 -6.51 10.85
N GLU A 40 4.14 -7.53 10.15
CA GLU A 40 3.72 -7.38 8.75
C GLU A 40 2.39 -6.63 8.71
N VAL A 41 2.40 -5.45 8.08
CA VAL A 41 1.22 -4.59 7.94
C VAL A 41 0.85 -4.49 6.48
N PHE A 42 -0.40 -4.78 6.18
CA PHE A 42 -0.92 -4.82 4.82
C PHE A 42 -1.58 -3.50 4.42
N GLY A 43 -1.52 -3.22 3.13
CA GLY A 43 -2.29 -2.18 2.47
C GLY A 43 -2.72 -2.59 1.07
N GLU A 44 -3.53 -1.72 0.50
CA GLU A 44 -4.15 -1.86 -0.82
C GLU A 44 -3.60 -0.83 -1.78
N LEU A 45 -3.39 -1.25 -3.02
CA LEU A 45 -3.04 -0.38 -4.11
C LEU A 45 -3.81 -0.72 -5.37
N GLU A 46 -4.00 0.27 -6.24
CA GLU A 46 -4.61 0.06 -7.55
C GLU A 46 -4.07 1.04 -8.59
N PRO A 47 -4.13 0.69 -9.89
CA PRO A 47 -3.95 1.65 -10.97
C PRO A 47 -5.13 2.63 -11.01
N LYS A 48 -4.84 3.93 -11.07
CA LYS A 48 -5.82 4.96 -11.45
C LYS A 48 -5.48 5.54 -12.80
N TRP A 49 -6.35 5.25 -13.76
CA TRP A 49 -6.26 5.71 -15.14
C TRP A 49 -6.53 7.22 -15.25
N LEU A 50 -5.75 7.88 -16.09
CA LEU A 50 -6.01 9.25 -16.52
C LEU A 50 -7.13 9.26 -17.58
N GLU A 51 -7.65 10.44 -17.90
CA GLU A 51 -8.76 10.62 -18.86
C GLU A 51 -8.43 10.11 -20.29
N ASP A 52 -7.15 9.89 -20.59
CA ASP A 52 -6.70 9.38 -21.88
C ASP A 52 -6.77 7.84 -22.00
N ASP A 53 -7.13 7.13 -20.93
CA ASP A 53 -7.21 5.66 -20.84
C ASP A 53 -5.91 4.92 -21.24
N VAL A 54 -4.78 5.64 -21.31
CA VAL A 54 -3.47 5.11 -21.70
C VAL A 54 -2.49 5.24 -20.55
N HIS A 55 -2.58 6.33 -19.80
CA HIS A 55 -1.68 6.58 -18.70
C HIS A 55 -2.34 6.22 -17.38
N PHE A 56 -1.56 5.72 -16.43
CA PHE A 56 -2.04 5.50 -15.08
C PHE A 56 -1.02 5.88 -14.02
N SER A 57 -1.54 6.21 -12.85
CA SER A 57 -0.81 6.36 -11.59
C SER A 57 -1.11 5.20 -10.66
N ILE A 58 -0.33 5.00 -9.59
CA ILE A 58 -0.65 4.03 -8.55
C ILE A 58 -1.24 4.75 -7.36
N HIS A 59 -2.41 4.31 -6.94
CA HIS A 59 -3.11 4.80 -5.77
C HIS A 59 -2.91 3.85 -4.61
N ILE A 60 -2.57 4.40 -3.44
CA ILE A 60 -2.56 3.69 -2.17
C ILE A 60 -3.89 4.01 -1.50
N ILE A 61 -4.77 3.02 -1.48
CA ILE A 61 -6.18 3.18 -1.07
C ILE A 61 -6.29 3.10 0.45
N SER A 62 -5.68 2.08 1.03
CA SER A 62 -5.78 1.78 2.45
C SER A 62 -4.49 1.12 2.96
N PHE A 63 -4.18 1.29 4.24
CA PHE A 63 -3.04 0.71 4.91
C PHE A 63 -3.27 0.62 6.42
N GLY A 64 -2.79 -0.46 7.02
CA GLY A 64 -2.81 -0.63 8.48
C GLY A 64 -3.39 -1.96 8.97
N TYR A 65 -3.77 -2.86 8.06
CA TYR A 65 -4.36 -4.14 8.42
C TYR A 65 -3.28 -5.11 8.91
N LEU A 66 -3.52 -5.75 10.05
CA LEU A 66 -2.68 -6.84 10.56
C LEU A 66 -3.11 -8.21 10.00
N ASN A 67 -4.26 -8.27 9.33
CA ASN A 67 -4.74 -9.45 8.63
C ASN A 67 -4.97 -9.11 7.15
N ARG A 68 -4.23 -9.77 6.26
CA ARG A 68 -4.33 -9.55 4.81
C ARG A 68 -5.75 -9.72 4.27
N ILE A 69 -6.55 -10.65 4.80
CA ILE A 69 -7.92 -10.91 4.29
C ILE A 69 -8.88 -9.74 4.55
N GLU A 70 -8.56 -8.87 5.50
CA GLU A 70 -9.38 -7.69 5.81
C GLU A 70 -9.04 -6.45 4.96
N VAL A 71 -8.03 -6.53 4.08
CA VAL A 71 -7.75 -5.44 3.15
C VAL A 71 -8.98 -5.17 2.28
N GLY A 72 -9.34 -3.89 2.14
CA GLY A 72 -10.59 -3.43 1.51
C GLY A 72 -11.69 -3.07 2.50
N MET A 73 -11.62 -3.54 3.75
CA MET A 73 -12.60 -3.16 4.78
C MET A 73 -12.46 -1.68 5.16
N PRO A 74 -13.56 -0.95 5.44
CA PRO A 74 -13.49 0.44 5.88
C PRO A 74 -12.57 0.64 7.09
N LEU A 75 -11.79 1.73 7.09
CA LEU A 75 -10.98 2.13 8.24
C LEU A 75 -11.84 2.94 9.24
N PRO A 76 -11.81 2.64 10.56
CA PRO A 76 -11.12 1.51 11.19
C PRO A 76 -11.87 0.17 11.04
N SER A 77 -11.13 -0.93 10.99
CA SER A 77 -11.61 -2.32 11.08
C SER A 77 -10.95 -3.08 12.26
N PHE A 78 -11.37 -4.32 12.49
CA PHE A 78 -10.90 -5.14 13.62
C PHE A 78 -9.39 -5.36 13.66
N SER A 79 -8.75 -5.55 12.49
CA SER A 79 -7.29 -5.75 12.42
C SER A 79 -6.49 -4.48 12.16
N THR A 80 -7.12 -3.30 12.15
CA THR A 80 -6.41 -2.05 11.81
C THR A 80 -5.72 -1.44 13.01
N ARG A 81 -4.46 -1.03 12.83
CA ARG A 81 -3.68 -0.26 13.82
C ARG A 81 -3.47 1.19 13.37
N SER A 82 -3.32 2.08 14.34
CA SER A 82 -2.94 3.48 14.11
C SER A 82 -1.42 3.65 14.07
N PHE A 83 -0.96 4.71 13.40
CA PHE A 83 0.46 5.03 13.21
C PHE A 83 0.79 6.46 13.60
N THR A 84 2.05 6.72 13.95
CA THR A 84 2.55 8.09 14.02
C THR A 84 2.76 8.65 12.61
N ASN A 85 2.83 9.97 12.47
CA ASN A 85 3.15 10.59 11.17
C ASN A 85 4.53 10.13 10.66
N ASP A 86 5.52 9.98 11.53
CA ASP A 86 6.87 9.53 11.14
C ASP A 86 6.86 8.09 10.59
N GLN A 87 6.05 7.20 11.19
CA GLN A 87 5.83 5.85 10.66
C GLN A 87 5.19 5.92 9.27
N LEU A 88 4.16 6.76 9.08
CA LEU A 88 3.51 6.89 7.78
C LEU A 88 4.41 7.52 6.70
N GLU A 89 5.29 8.45 7.06
CA GLU A 89 6.32 8.96 6.12
C GLU A 89 7.30 7.85 5.72
N THR A 90 7.71 7.02 6.67
CA THR A 90 8.54 5.83 6.39
C THR A 90 7.82 4.86 5.44
N VAL A 91 6.54 4.60 5.68
CA VAL A 91 5.70 3.76 4.79
C VAL A 91 5.62 4.35 3.40
N LYS A 92 5.40 5.66 3.26
CA LYS A 92 5.36 6.33 1.95
C LYS A 92 6.67 6.13 1.17
N VAL A 93 7.81 6.24 1.85
CA VAL A 93 9.13 6.00 1.24
C VAL A 93 9.26 4.54 0.80
N LEU A 94 8.96 3.60 1.69
CA LEU A 94 9.06 2.16 1.40
C LEU A 94 8.16 1.74 0.25
N VAL A 95 6.91 2.18 0.21
CA VAL A 95 5.96 1.87 -0.86
C VAL A 95 6.42 2.46 -2.20
N LYS A 96 6.91 3.70 -2.24
CA LYS A 96 7.46 4.28 -3.48
C LYS A 96 8.65 3.48 -3.98
N LYS A 97 9.57 3.07 -3.10
CA LYS A 97 10.72 2.23 -3.48
C LYS A 97 10.29 0.84 -3.94
N LEU A 98 9.29 0.24 -3.28
CA LEU A 98 8.69 -1.03 -3.70
C LEU A 98 8.11 -0.95 -5.11
N ILE A 99 7.36 0.12 -5.42
CA ILE A 99 6.81 0.35 -6.76
C ILE A 99 7.93 0.45 -7.80
N VAL A 100 8.98 1.23 -7.52
CA VAL A 100 10.14 1.36 -8.42
C VAL A 100 10.85 0.01 -8.63
N ALA A 101 11.03 -0.76 -7.58
CA ALA A 101 11.62 -2.09 -7.67
C ALA A 101 10.73 -3.05 -8.49
N GLY A 102 9.42 -3.01 -8.29
CA GLY A 102 8.44 -3.83 -9.00
C GLY A 102 8.42 -3.61 -10.52
N LEU A 103 8.78 -2.41 -11.00
CA LEU A 103 8.93 -2.13 -12.43
C LEU A 103 10.10 -2.87 -13.08
N GLN A 104 11.08 -3.31 -12.27
CA GLN A 104 12.27 -4.03 -12.73
C GLN A 104 12.10 -5.55 -12.70
N PHE A 105 11.01 -6.07 -12.14
CA PHE A 105 10.75 -7.50 -12.07
C PHE A 105 10.44 -8.07 -13.45
N GLU A 106 10.94 -9.28 -13.71
CA GLU A 106 10.60 -10.03 -14.93
C GLU A 106 9.10 -10.35 -14.96
N ASP A 107 8.54 -10.76 -13.82
CA ASP A 107 7.13 -11.00 -13.60
C ASP A 107 6.51 -9.86 -12.78
N ARG A 108 6.06 -8.80 -13.44
CA ARG A 108 5.56 -7.61 -12.74
C ARG A 108 4.26 -7.91 -11.99
N PRO A 109 4.04 -7.30 -10.81
CA PRO A 109 2.71 -7.27 -10.18
C PRO A 109 1.66 -6.77 -11.17
N SER A 110 0.46 -7.35 -11.12
CA SER A 110 -0.68 -7.01 -12.00
C SER A 110 -0.97 -5.51 -12.01
N SER A 111 -0.89 -4.85 -10.86
CA SER A 111 -1.07 -3.41 -10.68
C SER A 111 -0.02 -2.55 -11.39
N LEU A 112 1.14 -3.10 -11.74
CA LEU A 112 2.23 -2.43 -12.46
C LEU A 112 2.36 -2.87 -13.92
N MET A 113 1.40 -3.64 -14.42
CA MET A 113 1.47 -4.19 -15.77
C MET A 113 1.29 -3.10 -16.82
N GLU A 114 2.36 -2.83 -17.57
CA GLU A 114 2.35 -1.95 -18.73
C GLU A 114 2.10 -2.76 -20.00
N THR A 115 1.40 -2.18 -20.96
CA THR A 115 1.13 -2.80 -22.26
C THR A 115 1.52 -1.84 -23.38
N LYS A 116 1.42 -2.26 -24.64
CA LYS A 116 1.58 -1.34 -25.78
C LYS A 116 0.59 -0.18 -25.78
N LYS A 117 -0.48 -0.27 -24.98
CA LYS A 117 -1.56 0.71 -24.87
C LYS A 117 -1.62 1.36 -23.50
N SER A 118 -0.74 0.97 -22.57
CA SER A 118 -0.79 1.49 -21.20
C SER A 118 0.59 1.70 -20.60
N SER A 119 0.77 2.84 -19.92
CA SER A 119 2.06 3.21 -19.34
C SER A 119 1.91 3.88 -17.98
N PHE A 120 2.77 3.47 -17.04
CA PHE A 120 2.82 4.06 -15.71
C PHE A 120 3.58 5.39 -15.74
N ILE A 121 2.97 6.46 -15.24
CA ILE A 121 3.58 7.80 -15.30
C ILE A 121 4.56 8.10 -14.16
N GLY A 122 4.93 7.11 -13.34
CA GLY A 122 5.85 7.30 -12.22
C GLY A 122 5.21 7.96 -10.99
N LYS A 123 3.89 8.16 -10.96
CA LYS A 123 3.19 8.86 -9.88
C LYS A 123 2.54 7.89 -8.91
N VAL A 124 2.90 8.00 -7.63
CA VAL A 124 2.24 7.29 -6.51
C VAL A 124 1.45 8.30 -5.69
N ILE A 125 0.15 8.06 -5.52
CA ILE A 125 -0.80 8.92 -4.81
C ILE A 125 -1.30 8.17 -3.59
N PHE A 126 -1.30 8.85 -2.44
CA PHE A 126 -1.86 8.31 -1.19
C PHE A 126 -3.22 8.97 -1.00
N GLU A 127 -4.29 8.18 -0.94
CA GLU A 127 -5.65 8.70 -0.78
C GLU A 127 -5.83 9.43 0.56
N GLN A 128 -6.83 10.30 0.64
CA GLN A 128 -7.16 10.91 1.93
C GLN A 128 -7.63 9.83 2.91
N ASN A 129 -7.16 9.87 4.15
CA ASN A 129 -7.48 8.89 5.20
C ASN A 129 -7.08 7.44 4.85
N TRP A 130 -6.08 7.24 3.98
CA TRP A 130 -5.54 5.93 3.62
C TRP A 130 -4.98 5.12 4.80
N ALA A 131 -4.70 5.74 5.95
CA ALA A 131 -4.24 5.06 7.16
C ALA A 131 -4.76 5.76 8.41
N LEU A 132 -4.93 5.01 9.50
CA LEU A 132 -5.27 5.57 10.81
C LEU A 132 -4.07 6.27 11.42
N VAL A 133 -4.24 7.54 11.80
CA VAL A 133 -3.22 8.33 12.48
C VAL A 133 -3.51 8.33 13.97
N THR A 134 -2.49 8.09 14.78
CA THR A 134 -2.58 8.27 16.23
C THR A 134 -2.70 9.76 16.49
N SER A 135 -3.88 10.22 16.91
CA SER A 135 -4.02 11.56 17.47
C SER A 135 -3.17 11.62 18.74
N ASN A 136 -2.11 12.43 18.73
CA ASN A 136 -1.61 12.96 19.98
C ASN A 136 -2.69 13.94 20.48
N ASP A 137 -3.69 13.43 21.21
CA ASP A 137 -4.57 14.27 22.00
C ASP A 137 -3.76 14.88 23.16
N ALA A 138 -2.96 15.89 22.82
CA ALA A 138 -2.56 16.91 23.76
C ALA A 138 -3.67 17.97 23.78
N SER A 139 -4.87 17.62 24.27
CA SER A 139 -5.90 18.57 24.69
C SER A 139 -6.96 17.88 25.55
N SER A 140 -6.69 17.80 26.86
CA SER A 140 -7.72 17.76 27.92
C SER A 140 -7.05 18.02 29.28
N LEU A 141 -6.46 19.21 29.46
CA LEU A 141 -6.41 19.80 30.79
C LEU A 141 -7.69 20.61 30.94
N HIS A 142 -8.65 20.00 31.63
CA HIS A 142 -9.68 20.72 32.35
C HIS A 142 -9.02 21.72 33.31
N GLU A 143 -9.40 23.00 33.19
CA GLU A 143 -10.01 23.83 34.26
C GLU A 143 -10.43 25.19 33.69
#